data_AF-A0A1H5C7E4-F1
#
_entry.id   AF-A0A1H5C7E4-F1
#
_cell.length_a   1.000
_cell.length_b   1.000
_cell.length_c   1.000
_cell.angle_alpha   90.00
_cell.angle_beta   90.00
_cell.angle_gamma   90.00
#
_symmetry.space_group_name_H-M   'P 1'
#
loop_
_entity.id
_entity.type
_entity.pdbx_description
1 polymer ?
#
loop_
_entity_poly.entity_id
_entity_poly.type
_entity_poly.pdbx_seq_one_letter_code
_entity_poly.pdbx_strand_id
1 'polypeptide(L)'
;MTIMEQGGPTPEAAPDLIKETTTQTFVKDVIEESRRQPVMIDFWAPWCGPCRQLTPMLEKAVRNAKGRVKLVKMNIDEHPQIPGQMGIQSIPAVIAFVNGQPADGFMGAVPESQINAFIEKITKGVPAAGEPNLAEILAEADAVLAEGDVEGAAQIYAEVLAHDATNIAALAGLAKCYVTSGAVEQAKQTLAMVPESKRNDAAVKAVQAAIDLAEQAQSVGPIAELEQKVAANPLDHQARFDLATALNAMNKRTEATEQLLAIVKRDRKWNDDGARKQLVQFFEAWGGTDEATVEGRRRLSTILFS
;
A
#
# COMPACT_ATOMS: atom_id res chain seq x y z
N MET A 1 33.20 31.21 40.62
CA MET A 1 33.28 29.76 40.35
C MET A 1 31.88 29.22 40.65
N THR A 2 31.00 29.23 39.64
CA THR A 2 29.62 28.77 39.78
C THR A 2 29.36 27.88 38.58
N ILE A 3 29.31 26.59 38.85
CA ILE A 3 29.09 25.53 37.86
C ILE A 3 27.57 25.46 37.67
N MET A 4 27.11 25.78 36.46
CA MET A 4 25.74 25.49 36.04
C MET A 4 25.72 24.06 35.51
N GLU A 5 25.13 23.14 36.26
CA GLU A 5 24.78 21.81 35.75
C GLU A 5 23.57 21.93 34.82
N GLN A 6 23.80 21.61 33.54
CA GLN A 6 22.74 21.46 32.55
C GLN A 6 22.07 20.09 32.79
N GLY A 7 20.78 20.10 33.12
CA GLY A 7 19.95 18.90 33.14
C GLY A 7 19.82 18.36 31.72
N GLY A 8 20.45 17.20 31.47
CA GLY A 8 20.27 16.46 30.22
C GLY A 8 18.83 15.97 30.06
N PRO A 9 18.39 15.71 28.83
CA PRO A 9 17.05 15.24 28.55
C PRO A 9 16.81 13.89 29.24
N THR A 10 15.73 13.82 30.01
CA THR A 10 15.23 12.58 30.60
C THR A 10 15.03 11.54 29.49
N PRO A 11 15.52 10.30 29.63
CA PRO A 11 15.21 9.24 28.69
C PRO A 11 13.70 9.09 28.60
N GLU A 12 13.16 9.14 27.39
CA GLU A 12 11.76 8.90 27.08
C GLU A 12 11.35 7.55 27.70
N ALA A 13 10.39 7.58 28.63
CA ALA A 13 9.96 6.39 29.35
C ALA A 13 9.47 5.33 28.36
N ALA A 14 9.95 4.09 28.50
CA ALA A 14 9.51 2.98 27.67
C ALA A 14 7.97 2.94 27.60
N PRO A 15 7.38 2.73 26.42
CA PRO A 15 5.93 2.76 26.27
C PRO A 15 5.29 1.75 27.22
N ASP A 16 4.29 2.17 27.98
CA ASP A 16 3.56 1.30 28.88
C ASP A 16 2.71 0.32 28.07
N LEU A 17 3.29 -0.85 27.77
CA LEU A 17 2.71 -1.87 26.89
C LEU A 17 1.64 -2.71 27.60
N ILE A 18 1.57 -2.65 28.93
CA ILE A 18 0.69 -3.49 29.76
C ILE A 18 0.02 -2.62 30.79
N LYS A 19 -1.32 -2.52 30.74
CA LYS A 19 -2.08 -1.68 31.68
C LYS A 19 -3.36 -2.35 32.16
N GLU A 20 -3.82 -1.97 33.35
CA GLU A 20 -5.20 -2.25 33.78
C GLU A 20 -6.15 -1.21 33.17
N THR A 21 -7.40 -1.60 32.95
CA THR A 21 -8.47 -0.71 32.49
C THR A 21 -9.73 -0.89 33.34
N THR A 22 -10.63 0.07 33.20
CA THR A 22 -11.93 0.10 33.90
C THR A 22 -13.06 0.20 32.88
N THR A 23 -14.30 0.00 33.32
CA THR A 23 -15.49 0.30 32.48
C THR A 23 -15.45 1.72 31.91
N GLN A 24 -14.94 2.70 32.66
CA GLN A 24 -14.90 4.11 32.24
C GLN A 24 -13.79 4.39 31.21
N THR A 25 -12.64 3.72 31.34
CA THR A 25 -11.48 3.98 30.50
C THR A 25 -11.35 3.01 29.31
N PHE A 26 -12.17 1.96 29.25
CA PHE A 26 -12.15 0.94 28.19
C PHE A 26 -12.16 1.53 26.77
N VAL A 27 -12.99 2.54 26.50
CA VAL A 27 -13.08 3.16 25.17
C VAL A 27 -11.74 3.75 24.77
N LYS A 28 -11.10 4.51 25.65
CA LYS A 28 -9.79 5.12 25.40
C LYS A 28 -8.70 4.06 25.30
N ASP A 29 -8.69 3.14 26.26
CA ASP A 29 -7.58 2.22 26.49
C ASP A 29 -7.54 1.08 25.45
N VAL A 30 -8.69 0.72 24.90
CA VAL A 30 -8.84 -0.41 23.97
C VAL A 30 -9.31 0.08 22.61
N ILE A 31 -10.45 0.75 22.53
CA ILE A 31 -11.06 1.09 21.24
C ILE A 31 -10.23 2.15 20.51
N GLU A 32 -9.96 3.28 21.13
CA GLU A 32 -9.19 4.37 20.52
C GLU A 32 -7.74 3.96 20.26
N GLU A 33 -7.12 3.28 21.22
CA GLU A 33 -5.75 2.77 21.07
C GLU A 33 -5.64 1.73 19.94
N SER A 34 -6.67 0.88 19.75
CA SER A 34 -6.68 -0.13 18.68
C SER A 34 -6.69 0.46 17.27
N ARG A 35 -7.01 1.75 17.11
CA ARG A 35 -6.87 2.48 15.84
C ARG A 35 -5.41 2.81 15.50
N ARG A 36 -4.51 2.77 16.50
CA ARG A 36 -3.08 3.03 16.34
C ARG A 36 -2.28 1.75 16.26
N GLN A 37 -2.57 0.79 17.13
CA GLN A 37 -1.91 -0.51 17.18
C GLN A 37 -2.86 -1.55 17.77
N PRO A 38 -2.77 -2.84 17.40
CA PRO A 38 -3.58 -3.90 17.99
C PRO A 38 -3.55 -3.89 19.53
N VAL A 39 -4.71 -4.09 20.15
CA VAL A 39 -4.84 -4.20 21.61
C VAL A 39 -5.46 -5.55 21.96
N MET A 40 -4.80 -6.32 22.82
CA MET A 40 -5.39 -7.51 23.44
C MET A 40 -5.96 -7.13 24.80
N ILE A 41 -7.21 -7.46 25.07
CA ILE A 41 -7.81 -7.37 26.40
C ILE A 41 -7.86 -8.75 27.06
N ASP A 42 -7.23 -8.89 28.24
CA ASP A 42 -7.28 -10.06 29.14
C ASP A 42 -8.37 -9.85 30.19
N PHE A 43 -9.47 -10.60 30.07
CA PHE A 43 -10.54 -10.64 31.07
C PHE A 43 -10.20 -11.67 32.14
N TRP A 44 -9.97 -11.20 33.37
CA TRP A 44 -9.44 -12.01 34.46
C TRP A 44 -10.19 -11.75 35.79
N ALA A 45 -9.93 -12.60 36.79
CA ALA A 45 -10.35 -12.39 38.17
C ALA A 45 -9.35 -13.03 39.16
N PRO A 46 -9.23 -12.56 40.43
CA PRO A 46 -8.25 -13.07 41.39
C PRO A 46 -8.42 -14.55 41.75
N TRP A 47 -9.66 -15.04 41.74
CA TRP A 47 -10.03 -16.42 42.04
C TRP A 47 -9.80 -17.37 40.86
N CYS A 48 -9.52 -16.85 39.67
CA CYS A 48 -9.30 -17.64 38.46
C CYS A 48 -7.90 -18.26 38.45
N GLY A 49 -7.80 -19.54 38.83
CA GLY A 49 -6.56 -20.32 38.81
C GLY A 49 -5.85 -20.31 37.45
N PRO A 50 -6.53 -20.62 36.32
CA PRO A 50 -5.93 -20.59 34.99
C PRO A 50 -5.45 -19.20 34.55
N CYS A 51 -6.14 -18.13 34.95
CA CYS A 51 -5.74 -16.76 34.64
C CYS A 51 -4.34 -16.43 35.21
N ARG A 52 -4.06 -16.88 36.44
CA ARG A 52 -2.75 -16.68 37.08
C ARG A 52 -1.58 -17.33 36.32
N GLN A 53 -1.85 -18.33 35.49
CA GLN A 53 -0.85 -18.94 34.60
C GLN A 53 -0.75 -18.21 33.26
N LEU A 54 -1.90 -17.81 32.70
CA LEU A 54 -1.97 -17.18 31.38
C LEU A 54 -1.43 -15.74 31.37
N THR A 55 -1.81 -14.91 32.35
CA THR A 55 -1.47 -13.48 32.37
C THR A 55 0.05 -13.23 32.28
N PRO A 56 0.94 -13.92 33.04
CA PRO A 56 2.39 -13.75 32.87
C PRO A 56 2.91 -14.11 31.48
N MET A 57 2.29 -15.09 30.81
CA MET A 57 2.67 -15.51 29.46
C MET A 57 2.25 -14.46 28.43
N LEU A 58 1.07 -13.87 28.58
CA LEU A 58 0.60 -12.75 27.76
C LEU A 58 1.54 -11.55 27.91
N GLU A 59 1.85 -11.16 29.15
CA GLU A 59 2.75 -10.03 29.41
C GLU A 59 4.13 -10.23 28.77
N LYS A 60 4.69 -11.44 28.91
CA LYS A 60 5.98 -11.79 28.30
C LYS A 60 5.90 -11.70 26.77
N ALA A 61 4.86 -12.27 26.16
CA ALA A 61 4.69 -12.27 24.71
C ALA A 61 4.51 -10.85 24.16
N VAL A 62 3.75 -9.99 24.85
CA VAL A 62 3.57 -8.58 24.49
C VAL A 62 4.86 -7.78 24.61
N ARG A 63 5.65 -7.96 25.68
CA ARG A 63 6.98 -7.34 25.80
C ARG A 63 7.90 -7.78 24.64
N ASN A 64 7.87 -9.06 24.28
CA ASN A 64 8.64 -9.59 23.15
C ASN A 64 8.16 -9.07 21.79
N ALA A 65 6.91 -8.62 21.70
CA ALA A 65 6.35 -8.02 20.49
C ALA A 65 6.84 -6.58 20.26
N LYS A 66 7.61 -5.99 21.19
CA LYS A 66 8.27 -4.68 21.05
C LYS A 66 7.31 -3.55 20.61
N GLY A 67 6.12 -3.52 21.21
CA GLY A 67 5.13 -2.50 20.92
C GLY A 67 4.39 -2.66 19.59
N ARG A 68 4.42 -3.84 18.96
CA ARG A 68 3.45 -4.19 17.90
C ARG A 68 2.03 -4.42 18.42
N VAL A 69 1.89 -4.67 19.72
CA VAL A 69 0.62 -4.95 20.39
C VAL A 69 0.70 -4.43 21.82
N LYS A 70 -0.44 -4.00 22.36
CA LYS A 70 -0.62 -3.71 23.78
C LYS A 70 -1.46 -4.76 24.48
N LEU A 71 -1.17 -5.00 25.75
CA LEU A 71 -2.01 -5.79 26.64
C LEU A 71 -2.78 -4.84 27.57
N VAL A 72 -4.08 -4.98 27.57
CA VAL A 72 -4.98 -4.34 28.53
C VAL A 72 -5.60 -5.43 29.38
N LYS A 73 -5.70 -5.20 30.68
CA LYS A 73 -6.26 -6.17 31.62
C LYS A 73 -7.51 -5.59 32.25
N MET A 74 -8.56 -6.41 32.38
CA MET A 74 -9.81 -6.02 33.01
C MET A 74 -10.25 -7.08 34.01
N ASN A 75 -10.37 -6.67 35.27
CA ASN A 75 -10.96 -7.47 36.32
C ASN A 75 -12.48 -7.51 36.13
N ILE A 76 -13.04 -8.70 35.88
CA ILE A 76 -14.47 -8.86 35.61
C ILE A 76 -15.35 -8.69 36.86
N ASP A 77 -14.80 -8.87 38.07
CA ASP A 77 -15.54 -8.69 39.33
C ASP A 77 -15.82 -7.19 39.59
N GLU A 78 -14.84 -6.35 39.26
CA GLU A 78 -14.90 -4.90 39.45
C GLU A 78 -15.63 -4.20 38.29
N HIS A 79 -15.54 -4.78 37.09
CA HIS A 79 -16.06 -4.20 35.85
C HIS A 79 -16.93 -5.17 35.04
N PRO A 80 -18.05 -5.69 35.58
CA PRO A 80 -18.83 -6.76 34.94
C PRO A 80 -19.59 -6.33 33.67
N GLN A 81 -19.78 -5.03 33.45
CA GLN A 81 -20.64 -4.52 32.36
C GLN A 81 -20.04 -4.80 30.98
N ILE A 82 -18.74 -4.55 30.80
CA ILE A 82 -18.04 -4.73 29.51
C ILE A 82 -17.97 -6.20 29.09
N PRO A 83 -17.45 -7.15 29.90
CA PRO A 83 -17.43 -8.56 29.53
C PRO A 83 -18.86 -9.10 29.28
N GLY A 84 -19.85 -8.65 30.05
CA GLY A 84 -21.26 -9.00 29.83
C GLY A 84 -21.79 -8.53 28.46
N GLN A 85 -21.50 -7.29 28.07
CA GLN A 85 -21.86 -6.76 26.73
C GLN A 85 -21.15 -7.49 25.59
N MET A 86 -19.93 -7.97 25.83
CA MET A 86 -19.15 -8.75 24.87
C MET A 86 -19.52 -10.24 24.85
N GLY A 87 -20.48 -10.68 25.66
CA GLY A 87 -20.92 -12.07 25.73
C GLY A 87 -19.89 -13.03 26.33
N ILE A 88 -18.97 -12.53 27.17
CA ILE A 88 -17.97 -13.36 27.85
C ILE A 88 -18.66 -14.17 28.97
N GLN A 89 -18.70 -15.49 28.80
CA GLN A 89 -19.35 -16.41 29.75
C GLN A 89 -18.38 -17.17 30.66
N SER A 90 -17.08 -17.16 30.33
CA SER A 90 -16.03 -17.87 31.07
C SER A 90 -14.71 -17.14 30.98
N ILE A 91 -13.89 -17.23 32.03
CA ILE A 91 -12.52 -16.69 32.07
C ILE A 91 -11.49 -17.80 32.28
N PRO A 92 -10.23 -17.61 31.83
CA PRO A 92 -9.70 -16.44 31.12
C PRO A 92 -10.28 -16.31 29.71
N ALA A 93 -10.45 -15.07 29.26
CA ALA A 93 -10.82 -14.76 27.87
C ALA A 93 -9.95 -13.61 27.37
N VAL A 94 -9.38 -13.76 26.18
CA VAL A 94 -8.55 -12.74 25.55
C VAL A 94 -9.15 -12.35 24.22
N ILE A 95 -9.46 -11.07 24.03
CA ILE A 95 -10.00 -10.53 22.78
C ILE A 95 -9.03 -9.51 22.19
N ALA A 96 -8.74 -9.61 20.90
CA ALA A 96 -7.97 -8.61 20.16
C ALA A 96 -8.90 -7.58 19.51
N PHE A 97 -8.54 -6.31 19.65
CA PHE A 97 -9.13 -5.19 18.95
C PHE A 97 -8.15 -4.64 17.94
N VAL A 98 -8.64 -4.41 16.72
CA VAL A 98 -7.89 -3.81 15.61
C VAL A 98 -8.81 -2.79 14.93
N ASN A 99 -8.29 -1.58 14.72
CA ASN A 99 -9.01 -0.47 14.09
C ASN A 99 -10.35 -0.13 14.77
N GLY A 100 -10.39 -0.19 16.11
CA GLY A 100 -11.59 0.11 16.89
C GLY A 100 -12.64 -1.00 16.93
N GLN A 101 -12.36 -2.18 16.37
CA GLN A 101 -13.31 -3.30 16.29
C GLN A 101 -12.72 -4.58 16.89
N PRO A 102 -13.54 -5.46 17.51
CA PRO A 102 -13.10 -6.79 17.92
C PRO A 102 -12.77 -7.62 16.67
N ALA A 103 -11.55 -8.14 16.61
CA ALA A 103 -11.04 -8.85 15.44
C ALA A 103 -11.04 -10.37 15.63
N ASP A 104 -10.55 -10.85 16.77
CA ASP A 104 -10.43 -12.27 17.08
C ASP A 104 -10.23 -12.47 18.59
N GLY A 105 -10.28 -13.69 19.10
CA GLY A 105 -10.02 -13.99 20.50
C GLY A 105 -9.98 -15.47 20.83
N PHE A 106 -9.58 -15.78 22.05
CA PHE A 106 -9.61 -17.14 22.58
C PHE A 106 -10.09 -17.17 24.02
N MET A 107 -10.64 -18.32 24.42
CA MET A 107 -11.10 -18.58 25.78
C MET A 107 -10.32 -19.76 26.36
N GLY A 108 -10.06 -19.71 27.66
CA GLY A 108 -9.26 -20.68 28.37
C GLY A 108 -7.76 -20.40 28.31
N ALA A 109 -7.00 -21.15 29.11
CA ALA A 109 -5.54 -21.08 29.08
C ALA A 109 -5.00 -21.82 27.85
N VAL A 110 -4.09 -21.17 27.14
CA VAL A 110 -3.45 -21.70 25.92
C VAL A 110 -1.92 -21.72 26.07
N PRO A 111 -1.20 -22.57 25.33
CA PRO A 111 0.27 -22.58 25.34
C PRO A 111 0.89 -21.29 24.80
N GLU A 112 2.14 -20.99 25.19
CA GLU A 112 2.87 -19.77 24.75
C GLU A 112 2.98 -19.67 23.23
N SER A 113 3.15 -20.80 22.55
CA SER A 113 3.20 -20.87 21.08
C SER A 113 1.92 -20.36 20.43
N GLN A 114 0.76 -20.64 21.01
CA GLN A 114 -0.53 -20.17 20.51
C GLN A 114 -0.71 -18.67 20.76
N ILE A 115 -0.21 -18.15 21.88
CA ILE A 115 -0.18 -16.71 22.17
C ILE A 115 0.69 -15.98 21.13
N ASN A 116 1.89 -16.50 20.87
CA ASN A 116 2.80 -15.90 19.90
C ASN A 116 2.21 -15.91 18.48
N ALA A 117 1.62 -17.04 18.06
CA ALA A 117 0.94 -17.15 16.77
C ALA A 117 -0.27 -16.19 16.67
N PHE A 118 -1.00 -16.00 17.76
CA PHE A 118 -2.10 -15.04 17.84
C PHE A 118 -1.61 -13.60 17.68
N ILE A 119 -0.55 -13.21 18.39
CA ILE A 119 0.10 -11.89 18.25
C ILE A 119 0.59 -11.70 16.80
N GLU A 120 1.25 -12.69 16.21
CA GLU A 120 1.72 -12.62 14.82
C GLU A 120 0.56 -12.38 13.84
N LYS A 121 -0.55 -13.09 14.04
CA LYS A 121 -1.75 -12.93 13.22
C LYS A 121 -2.32 -11.52 13.30
N ILE A 122 -2.48 -10.97 14.50
CA ILE A 122 -3.14 -9.65 14.69
C ILE A 122 -2.20 -8.47 14.41
N THR A 123 -0.89 -8.68 14.44
CA THR A 123 0.13 -7.66 14.17
C THR A 123 0.68 -7.72 12.75
N LYS A 124 0.10 -8.57 11.89
CA LYS A 124 0.54 -8.70 10.50
C LYS A 124 0.38 -7.35 9.78
N GLY A 125 1.50 -6.76 9.35
CA GLY A 125 1.54 -5.46 8.70
C GLY A 125 1.56 -4.25 9.65
N VAL A 126 1.65 -4.49 10.97
CA VAL A 126 1.85 -3.43 11.97
C VAL A 126 3.35 -3.39 12.33
N PRO A 127 4.04 -2.26 12.11
CA PRO A 127 5.45 -2.13 12.49
C PRO A 127 5.61 -2.20 14.01
N ALA A 128 6.79 -2.61 14.49
CA ALA A 128 7.09 -2.47 15.91
C ALA A 128 7.18 -1.00 16.33
N ALA A 129 7.01 -0.72 17.62
CA ALA A 129 7.15 0.64 18.11
C ALA A 129 8.58 1.13 17.85
N GLY A 130 8.72 2.19 17.05
CA GLY A 130 10.00 2.73 16.59
C GLY A 130 10.53 2.16 15.28
N GLU A 131 9.82 1.21 14.64
CA GLU A 131 10.10 0.80 13.26
C GLU A 131 9.28 1.65 12.28
N PRO A 132 9.86 2.03 11.12
CA PRO A 132 9.16 2.81 10.11
C PRO A 132 7.94 2.05 9.56
N ASN A 133 6.80 2.74 9.46
CA ASN A 133 5.62 2.19 8.82
C ASN A 133 5.79 2.23 7.31
N LEU A 134 6.32 1.14 6.73
CA LEU A 134 6.58 1.06 5.29
C LEU A 134 5.34 1.32 4.44
N ALA A 135 4.14 1.01 4.94
CA ALA A 135 2.89 1.29 4.21
C ALA A 135 2.56 2.80 4.15
N GLU A 136 2.83 3.55 5.23
CA GLU A 136 2.68 5.00 5.24
C GLU A 136 3.73 5.67 4.37
N ILE A 137 4.98 5.20 4.43
CA ILE A 137 6.09 5.69 3.60
C ILE A 137 5.80 5.45 2.12
N LEU A 138 5.26 4.28 1.76
CA LEU A 138 4.81 3.99 0.39
C LEU A 138 3.70 4.95 -0.06
N ALA A 139 2.71 5.20 0.79
CA ALA A 139 1.62 6.12 0.47
C ALA A 139 2.11 7.57 0.28
N GLU A 140 3.11 7.98 1.06
CA GLU A 140 3.81 9.26 0.88
C GLU A 140 4.55 9.31 -0.46
N ALA A 141 5.32 8.27 -0.81
CA ALA A 141 6.01 8.18 -2.09
C ALA A 141 5.03 8.28 -3.28
N ASP A 142 3.89 7.61 -3.21
CA ASP A 142 2.81 7.68 -4.20
C ASP A 142 2.25 9.11 -4.34
N ALA A 143 2.02 9.80 -3.22
CA ALA A 143 1.52 11.16 -3.21
C ALA A 143 2.52 12.15 -3.83
N VAL A 144 3.80 12.06 -3.44
CA VAL A 144 4.89 12.89 -3.96
C VAL A 144 5.06 12.67 -5.47
N LEU A 145 4.95 11.41 -5.94
CA LEU A 145 4.99 11.11 -7.37
C LEU A 145 3.78 11.70 -8.11
N ALA A 146 2.58 11.67 -7.51
CA ALA A 146 1.37 12.22 -8.09
C ALA A 146 1.42 13.76 -8.21
N GLU A 147 2.15 14.43 -7.32
CA GLU A 147 2.43 15.87 -7.40
C GLU A 147 3.49 16.22 -8.46
N GLY A 148 4.16 15.21 -9.03
CA GLY A 148 5.16 15.36 -10.08
C GLY A 148 6.59 15.47 -9.58
N ASP A 149 6.84 15.36 -8.26
CA ASP A 149 8.19 15.29 -7.71
C ASP A 149 8.75 13.86 -7.83
N VAL A 150 9.25 13.56 -9.03
CA VAL A 150 9.78 12.23 -9.37
C VAL A 150 11.02 11.90 -8.55
N GLU A 151 11.87 12.88 -8.25
CA GLU A 151 13.13 12.67 -7.52
C GLU A 151 12.86 12.40 -6.04
N GLY A 152 12.00 13.22 -5.41
CA GLY A 152 11.56 13.00 -4.04
C GLY A 152 10.90 11.63 -3.86
N ALA A 153 9.97 11.27 -4.75
CA ALA A 153 9.32 9.96 -4.70
C ALA A 153 10.31 8.80 -4.84
N ALA A 154 11.30 8.90 -5.74
CA ALA A 154 12.32 7.87 -5.91
C ALA A 154 13.16 7.66 -4.64
N GLN A 155 13.48 8.73 -3.90
CA GLN A 155 14.19 8.63 -2.62
C GLN A 155 13.36 7.89 -1.56
N ILE A 156 12.07 8.22 -1.46
CA ILE A 156 11.16 7.59 -0.49
C ILE A 156 10.97 6.10 -0.82
N TYR A 157 10.81 5.73 -2.10
CA TYR A 157 10.79 4.31 -2.49
C TYR A 157 12.10 3.59 -2.17
N ALA A 158 13.24 4.24 -2.36
CA ALA A 158 14.54 3.67 -2.01
C ALA A 158 14.69 3.45 -0.50
N GLU A 159 14.11 4.32 0.33
CA GLU A 159 14.05 4.13 1.79
C GLU A 159 13.27 2.85 2.14
N VAL A 160 12.09 2.64 1.53
CA VAL A 160 11.33 1.40 1.73
C VAL A 160 12.16 0.18 1.35
N LEU A 161 12.89 0.24 0.23
CA LEU A 161 13.76 -0.86 -0.23
C LEU A 161 14.99 -1.07 0.65
N ALA A 162 15.47 -0.06 1.37
CA ALA A 162 16.53 -0.21 2.36
C ALA A 162 16.07 -1.06 3.56
N HIS A 163 14.77 -0.99 3.91
CA HIS A 163 14.16 -1.79 4.96
C HIS A 163 13.67 -3.17 4.46
N ASP A 164 13.05 -3.21 3.28
CA ASP A 164 12.58 -4.42 2.61
C ASP A 164 12.92 -4.37 1.12
N ALA A 165 14.09 -4.91 0.77
CA ALA A 165 14.58 -4.97 -0.60
C ALA A 165 13.69 -5.80 -1.56
N THR A 166 12.73 -6.56 -1.03
CA THR A 166 11.80 -7.39 -1.80
C THR A 166 10.40 -6.79 -1.90
N ASN A 167 10.21 -5.57 -1.41
CA ASN A 167 8.92 -4.90 -1.45
C ASN A 167 8.50 -4.58 -2.88
N ILE A 168 7.48 -5.31 -3.37
CA ILE A 168 7.03 -5.24 -4.76
C ILE A 168 6.47 -3.85 -5.12
N ALA A 169 5.74 -3.22 -4.20
CA ALA A 169 5.18 -1.89 -4.41
C ALA A 169 6.30 -0.86 -4.54
N ALA A 170 7.33 -0.93 -3.69
CA ALA A 170 8.47 -0.02 -3.76
C ALA A 170 9.32 -0.24 -5.03
N LEU A 171 9.56 -1.49 -5.44
CA LEU A 171 10.25 -1.80 -6.69
C LEU A 171 9.49 -1.24 -7.91
N ALA A 172 8.18 -1.45 -7.97
CA ALA A 172 7.35 -0.92 -9.04
C ALA A 172 7.33 0.62 -9.03
N GLY A 173 7.10 1.23 -7.86
CA GLY A 173 7.10 2.68 -7.68
C GLY A 173 8.42 3.33 -8.12
N LEU A 174 9.56 2.80 -7.67
CA LEU A 174 10.88 3.28 -8.06
C LEU A 174 11.12 3.14 -9.57
N ALA A 175 10.77 1.99 -10.14
CA ALA A 175 10.86 1.78 -11.59
C ALA A 175 9.97 2.76 -12.37
N LYS A 176 8.77 3.10 -11.87
CA LYS A 176 7.90 4.13 -12.44
C LYS A 176 8.57 5.51 -12.43
N CYS A 177 9.24 5.86 -11.33
CA CYS A 177 10.01 7.12 -11.26
C CYS A 177 11.09 7.16 -12.35
N TYR A 178 11.83 6.06 -12.54
CA TYR A 178 12.84 5.96 -13.58
C TYR A 178 12.28 6.06 -14.99
N VAL A 179 11.13 5.45 -15.29
CA VAL A 179 10.48 5.66 -16.60
C VAL A 179 10.12 7.14 -16.80
N THR A 180 9.56 7.76 -15.76
CA THR A 180 9.09 9.16 -15.81
C THR A 180 10.24 10.15 -16.02
N SER A 181 11.41 9.88 -15.44
CA SER A 181 12.62 10.69 -15.62
C SER A 181 13.43 10.34 -16.88
N GLY A 182 12.98 9.37 -17.68
CA GLY A 182 13.65 8.91 -18.91
C GLY A 182 14.79 7.90 -18.70
N ALA A 183 15.01 7.47 -17.46
CA ALA A 183 15.96 6.45 -17.04
C ALA A 183 15.47 5.01 -17.33
N VAL A 184 15.06 4.73 -18.56
CA VAL A 184 14.38 3.47 -18.96
C VAL A 184 15.20 2.22 -18.61
N GLU A 185 16.52 2.25 -18.82
CA GLU A 185 17.39 1.10 -18.49
C GLU A 185 17.44 0.80 -16.99
N GLN A 186 17.42 1.83 -16.14
CA GLN A 186 17.37 1.67 -14.69
C GLN A 186 16.00 1.13 -14.26
N ALA A 187 14.91 1.57 -14.89
CA ALA A 187 13.58 1.02 -14.65
C ALA A 187 13.51 -0.50 -14.90
N LYS A 188 14.11 -0.96 -16.03
CA LYS A 188 14.18 -2.39 -16.36
C LYS A 188 15.00 -3.19 -15.34
N GLN A 189 16.15 -2.66 -14.91
CA GLN A 189 16.99 -3.30 -13.90
C GLN A 189 16.23 -3.44 -12.57
N THR A 190 15.50 -2.42 -12.15
CA THR A 190 14.66 -2.47 -10.94
C THR A 190 13.54 -3.51 -11.07
N LEU A 191 12.82 -3.56 -12.20
CA LEU A 191 11.78 -4.59 -12.40
C LEU A 191 12.36 -6.01 -12.48
N ALA A 192 13.60 -6.18 -12.94
CA ALA A 192 14.25 -7.49 -12.96
C ALA A 192 14.46 -8.08 -11.55
N MET A 193 14.44 -7.24 -10.50
CA MET A 193 14.51 -7.69 -9.10
C MET A 193 13.18 -8.29 -8.61
N VAL A 194 12.07 -8.06 -9.31
CA VAL A 194 10.76 -8.62 -8.94
C VAL A 194 10.76 -10.14 -9.18
N PRO A 195 10.44 -10.96 -8.15
CA PRO A 195 10.32 -12.40 -8.31
C PRO A 195 9.32 -12.79 -9.40
N GLU A 196 9.60 -13.84 -10.16
CA GLU A 196 8.76 -14.27 -11.29
C GLU A 196 7.29 -14.52 -10.87
N SER A 197 7.08 -15.08 -9.68
CA SER A 197 5.75 -15.33 -9.10
C SER A 197 4.93 -14.06 -8.82
N LYS A 198 5.59 -12.89 -8.80
CA LYS A 198 4.98 -11.58 -8.53
C LYS A 198 4.90 -10.68 -9.76
N ARG A 199 5.39 -11.10 -10.94
CA ARG A 199 5.32 -10.31 -12.17
C ARG A 199 3.90 -10.02 -12.67
N ASN A 200 2.92 -10.81 -12.22
CA ASN A 200 1.52 -10.59 -12.55
C ASN A 200 0.83 -9.51 -11.68
N ASP A 201 1.53 -8.95 -10.70
CA ASP A 201 1.03 -7.86 -9.87
C ASP A 201 0.66 -6.64 -10.75
N ALA A 202 -0.44 -5.97 -10.39
CA ALA A 202 -0.96 -4.85 -11.17
C ALA A 202 0.03 -3.68 -11.26
N ALA A 203 0.75 -3.36 -10.19
CA ALA A 203 1.73 -2.29 -10.18
C ALA A 203 2.92 -2.63 -11.09
N VAL A 204 3.36 -3.89 -11.06
CA VAL A 204 4.47 -4.37 -11.92
C VAL A 204 4.08 -4.31 -13.39
N LYS A 205 2.87 -4.77 -13.73
CA LYS A 205 2.38 -4.71 -15.12
C LYS A 205 2.25 -3.28 -15.64
N ALA A 206 1.73 -2.36 -14.81
CA ALA A 206 1.63 -0.95 -15.18
C ALA A 206 2.99 -0.36 -15.55
N VAL A 207 4.03 -0.66 -14.76
CA VAL A 207 5.37 -0.15 -15.01
C VAL A 207 6.03 -0.84 -16.21
N GLN A 208 5.82 -2.14 -16.39
CA GLN A 208 6.27 -2.84 -17.60
C GLN A 208 5.65 -2.21 -18.85
N ALA A 209 4.35 -1.95 -18.84
CA ALA A 209 3.68 -1.24 -19.94
C ALA A 209 4.28 0.16 -20.15
N ALA A 210 4.60 0.90 -19.09
CA ALA A 210 5.24 2.21 -19.20
C ALA A 210 6.65 2.13 -19.83
N ILE A 211 7.46 1.12 -19.48
CA ILE A 211 8.76 0.86 -20.10
C ILE A 211 8.60 0.58 -21.59
N ASP A 212 7.72 -0.37 -21.95
CA ASP A 212 7.49 -0.77 -23.33
C ASP A 212 7.05 0.44 -24.19
N LEU A 213 6.21 1.31 -23.64
CA LEU A 213 5.77 2.54 -24.30
C LEU A 213 6.91 3.55 -24.47
N ALA A 214 7.77 3.70 -23.47
CA ALA A 214 8.94 4.58 -23.56
C ALA A 214 9.94 4.10 -24.62
N GLU A 215 10.08 2.78 -24.81
CA GLU A 215 10.89 2.20 -25.88
C GLU A 215 10.25 2.39 -27.26
N GLN A 216 8.95 2.13 -27.39
CA GLN A 216 8.22 2.38 -28.64
C GLN A 216 8.36 3.84 -29.10
N ALA A 217 8.32 4.79 -28.16
CA ALA A 217 8.49 6.21 -28.44
C ALA A 217 9.86 6.58 -29.03
N GLN A 218 10.92 5.80 -28.75
CA GLN A 218 12.24 6.02 -29.35
C GLN A 218 12.29 5.59 -30.82
N SER A 219 11.36 4.74 -31.25
CA SER A 219 11.30 4.22 -32.62
C SER A 219 10.44 5.05 -33.59
N VAL A 220 9.68 6.02 -33.08
CA VAL A 220 8.78 6.87 -33.89
C VAL A 220 9.43 8.19 -34.28
N GLY A 221 9.03 8.73 -35.43
CA GLY A 221 9.57 9.97 -35.98
C GLY A 221 9.13 11.24 -35.21
N PRO A 222 9.65 12.42 -35.60
CA PRO A 222 9.30 13.70 -34.97
C PRO A 222 7.80 13.99 -35.06
N ILE A 223 7.21 14.50 -33.97
CA ILE A 223 5.76 14.79 -33.88
C ILE A 223 5.28 15.70 -35.02
N ALA A 224 6.02 16.76 -35.34
CA ALA A 224 5.62 17.70 -36.38
C ALA A 224 5.46 17.03 -37.76
N GLU A 225 6.33 16.07 -38.09
CA GLU A 225 6.24 15.32 -39.34
C GLU A 225 5.05 14.37 -39.33
N LEU A 226 4.80 13.71 -38.19
CA LEU A 226 3.67 12.81 -38.01
C LEU A 226 2.33 13.56 -38.08
N GLU A 227 2.24 14.74 -37.46
CA GLU A 227 1.08 15.64 -37.56
C GLU A 227 0.82 16.06 -39.01
N GLN A 228 1.87 16.43 -39.75
CA GLN A 228 1.76 16.79 -41.16
C GLN A 228 1.26 15.62 -42.01
N LYS A 229 1.78 14.40 -41.79
CA LYS A 229 1.33 13.18 -42.48
C LYS A 229 -0.15 12.91 -42.22
N VAL A 230 -0.58 12.99 -40.96
CA VAL A 230 -1.97 12.77 -40.56
C VAL A 230 -2.90 13.85 -41.12
N ALA A 231 -2.45 15.10 -41.20
CA ALA A 231 -3.22 16.19 -41.80
C ALA A 231 -3.37 16.02 -43.32
N ALA A 232 -2.30 15.61 -44.00
CA ALA A 232 -2.31 15.36 -45.44
C ALA A 232 -3.13 14.12 -45.82
N ASN A 233 -3.09 13.07 -45.01
CA ASN A 233 -3.87 11.85 -45.19
C ASN A 233 -4.51 11.38 -43.87
N PRO A 234 -5.76 11.81 -43.60
CA PRO A 234 -6.46 11.40 -42.39
C PRO A 234 -6.73 9.90 -42.25
N LEU A 235 -6.58 9.11 -43.33
CA LEU A 235 -6.73 7.65 -43.36
C LEU A 235 -5.39 6.89 -43.21
N ASP A 236 -4.27 7.60 -43.06
CA ASP A 236 -3.00 6.98 -42.72
C ASP A 236 -3.01 6.50 -41.26
N HIS A 237 -3.45 5.26 -41.05
CA HIS A 237 -3.56 4.67 -39.73
C HIS A 237 -2.20 4.45 -39.06
N GLN A 238 -1.15 4.15 -39.83
CA GLN A 238 0.19 4.00 -39.28
C GLN A 238 0.71 5.34 -38.76
N ALA A 239 0.59 6.42 -39.55
CA ALA A 239 1.02 7.74 -39.09
C ALA A 239 0.25 8.22 -37.85
N ARG A 240 -1.05 7.89 -37.73
CA ARG A 240 -1.83 8.16 -36.51
C ARG A 240 -1.37 7.35 -35.31
N PHE A 241 -1.03 6.08 -35.52
CA PHE A 241 -0.53 5.20 -34.47
C PHE A 241 0.81 5.73 -33.94
N ASP A 242 1.74 6.04 -34.85
CA ASP A 242 3.04 6.60 -34.50
C ASP A 242 2.91 7.96 -33.79
N LEU A 243 1.99 8.82 -34.28
CA LEU A 243 1.66 10.09 -33.64
C LEU A 243 1.13 9.89 -32.22
N ALA A 244 0.25 8.91 -32.01
CA ALA A 244 -0.26 8.60 -30.68
C ALA A 244 0.86 8.19 -29.71
N THR A 245 1.77 7.32 -30.16
CA THR A 245 2.94 6.88 -29.39
C THR A 245 3.84 8.06 -29.03
N ALA A 246 4.11 8.95 -29.98
CA ALA A 246 4.93 10.14 -29.75
C ALA A 246 4.25 11.15 -28.80
N LEU A 247 2.94 11.36 -28.94
CA LEU A 247 2.16 12.22 -28.03
C LEU A 247 2.14 11.67 -26.61
N ASN A 248 1.97 10.36 -26.44
CA ASN A 248 2.03 9.72 -25.13
C ASN A 248 3.37 9.96 -24.42
N ALA A 249 4.49 9.87 -25.15
CA ALA A 249 5.82 10.13 -24.60
C ALA A 249 6.01 11.58 -24.11
N MET A 250 5.25 12.54 -24.65
CA MET A 250 5.21 13.92 -24.18
C MET A 250 4.13 14.17 -23.11
N ASN A 251 3.58 13.10 -22.52
CA ASN A 251 2.49 13.14 -21.56
C ASN A 251 1.19 13.80 -22.10
N LYS A 252 1.05 13.90 -23.43
CA LYS A 252 -0.16 14.39 -24.13
C LYS A 252 -1.18 13.26 -24.29
N ARG A 253 -1.63 12.72 -23.16
CA ARG A 253 -2.42 11.46 -23.06
C ARG A 253 -3.77 11.56 -23.76
N THR A 254 -4.45 12.71 -23.61
CA THR A 254 -5.74 12.95 -24.26
C THR A 254 -5.58 12.94 -25.77
N GLU A 255 -4.65 13.73 -26.33
CA GLU A 255 -4.43 13.77 -27.78
C GLU A 255 -3.97 12.41 -28.32
N ALA A 256 -3.11 11.69 -27.59
CA ALA A 256 -2.66 10.35 -27.96
C ALA A 256 -3.83 9.37 -28.09
N THR A 257 -4.72 9.38 -27.09
CA THR A 257 -5.94 8.55 -27.07
C THR A 257 -6.83 8.87 -28.28
N GLU A 258 -6.99 10.16 -28.61
CA GLU A 258 -7.82 10.59 -29.74
C GLU A 258 -7.35 10.04 -31.08
N GLN A 259 -6.03 10.02 -31.32
CA GLN A 259 -5.47 9.46 -32.55
C GLN A 259 -5.83 7.97 -32.72
N LEU A 260 -5.70 7.17 -31.66
CA LEU A 260 -6.00 5.74 -31.69
C LEU A 260 -7.50 5.46 -31.80
N LEU A 261 -8.34 6.21 -31.08
CA LEU A 261 -9.80 6.11 -31.21
C LEU A 261 -10.26 6.45 -32.64
N ALA A 262 -9.57 7.40 -33.30
CA ALA A 262 -9.81 7.74 -34.70
C ALA A 262 -9.49 6.57 -35.65
N ILE A 263 -8.51 5.72 -35.33
CA ILE A 263 -8.25 4.47 -36.08
C ILE A 263 -9.38 3.49 -35.81
N VAL A 264 -9.67 3.17 -34.53
CA VAL A 264 -10.69 2.18 -34.15
C VAL A 264 -12.07 2.50 -34.73
N LYS A 265 -12.43 3.78 -34.81
CA LYS A 265 -13.71 4.23 -35.41
C LYS A 265 -13.79 3.95 -36.91
N ARG A 266 -12.66 3.97 -37.63
CA ARG A 266 -12.60 3.83 -39.10
C ARG A 266 -12.32 2.39 -39.52
N ASP A 267 -11.37 1.74 -38.85
CA ASP A 267 -10.98 0.36 -39.08
C ASP A 267 -10.66 -0.32 -37.74
N ARG A 268 -11.65 -1.05 -37.20
CA ARG A 268 -11.52 -1.77 -35.92
C ARG A 268 -10.46 -2.89 -35.98
N LYS A 269 -10.20 -3.45 -37.17
CA LYS A 269 -9.33 -4.62 -37.38
C LYS A 269 -7.94 -4.26 -37.88
N TRP A 270 -7.66 -2.99 -38.13
CA TRP A 270 -6.36 -2.50 -38.54
C TRP A 270 -5.24 -3.09 -37.65
N ASN A 271 -4.24 -3.70 -38.32
CA ASN A 271 -3.05 -4.29 -37.69
C ASN A 271 -3.38 -5.24 -36.52
N ASP A 272 -4.29 -6.20 -36.74
CA ASP A 272 -4.73 -7.19 -35.74
C ASP A 272 -5.25 -6.55 -34.44
N ASP A 273 -6.18 -5.60 -34.58
CA ASP A 273 -6.71 -4.77 -33.49
C ASP A 273 -5.63 -3.87 -32.83
N GLY A 274 -4.58 -3.49 -33.57
CA GLY A 274 -3.40 -2.81 -33.05
C GLY A 274 -3.70 -1.52 -32.30
N ALA A 275 -4.57 -0.66 -32.84
CA ALA A 275 -4.96 0.59 -32.17
C ALA A 275 -5.69 0.36 -30.84
N ARG A 276 -6.53 -0.68 -30.76
CA ARG A 276 -7.23 -1.06 -29.52
C ARG A 276 -6.25 -1.60 -28.49
N LYS A 277 -5.31 -2.48 -28.91
CA LYS A 277 -4.28 -3.02 -28.02
C LYS A 277 -3.41 -1.91 -27.45
N GLN A 278 -3.02 -0.93 -28.27
CA GLN A 278 -2.25 0.23 -27.82
C GLN A 278 -3.01 1.09 -26.81
N LEU A 279 -4.31 1.33 -27.02
CA LEU A 279 -5.15 2.01 -26.03
C LEU A 279 -5.17 1.27 -24.69
N VAL A 280 -5.29 -0.07 -24.70
CA VAL A 280 -5.25 -0.87 -23.47
C VAL A 280 -3.90 -0.74 -22.78
N GLN A 281 -2.80 -0.78 -23.54
CA GLN A 281 -1.44 -0.59 -23.01
C GLN A 281 -1.26 0.80 -22.38
N PHE A 282 -1.76 1.86 -23.03
CA PHE A 282 -1.80 3.21 -22.45
C PHE A 282 -2.54 3.22 -21.11
N PHE A 283 -3.74 2.64 -21.05
CA PHE A 283 -4.55 2.60 -19.83
C PHE A 283 -3.93 1.78 -18.70
N GLU A 284 -3.16 0.74 -19.04
CA GLU A 284 -2.42 -0.06 -18.07
C GLU A 284 -1.25 0.74 -17.50
N ALA A 285 -0.48 1.44 -18.35
CA ALA A 285 0.64 2.26 -17.93
C ALA A 285 0.23 3.48 -17.09
N TRP A 286 -0.86 4.16 -17.45
CA TRP A 286 -1.35 5.36 -16.75
C TRP A 286 -2.08 5.03 -15.45
N GLY A 287 -2.69 3.84 -15.36
CA GLY A 287 -3.46 3.39 -14.20
C GLY A 287 -4.97 3.66 -14.33
N GLY A 288 -5.77 2.89 -13.58
CA GLY A 288 -7.23 2.89 -13.75
C GLY A 288 -7.97 4.16 -13.30
N THR A 289 -7.33 5.00 -12.48
CA THR A 289 -7.90 6.25 -11.96
C THR A 289 -7.44 7.49 -12.72
N ASP A 290 -6.53 7.34 -13.68
CA ASP A 290 -6.08 8.43 -14.54
C ASP A 290 -7.25 8.96 -15.40
N GLU A 291 -7.36 10.28 -15.52
CA GLU A 291 -8.49 10.93 -16.21
C GLU A 291 -8.55 10.55 -17.69
N ALA A 292 -7.41 10.50 -18.38
CA ALA A 292 -7.33 10.11 -19.79
C ALA A 292 -7.69 8.62 -19.98
N THR A 293 -7.34 7.78 -19.01
CA THR A 293 -7.76 6.37 -18.97
C THR A 293 -9.27 6.22 -18.82
N VAL A 294 -9.88 6.91 -17.87
CA VAL A 294 -11.32 6.85 -17.62
C VAL A 294 -12.09 7.31 -18.86
N GLU A 295 -11.73 8.47 -19.41
CA GLU A 295 -12.40 9.02 -20.58
C GLU A 295 -12.14 8.19 -21.85
N GLY A 296 -10.91 7.73 -22.05
CA GLY A 296 -10.51 6.88 -23.17
C GLY A 296 -11.27 5.56 -23.19
N ARG A 297 -11.39 4.87 -22.05
CA ARG A 297 -12.17 3.63 -21.91
C ARG A 297 -13.65 3.85 -22.24
N ARG A 298 -14.24 4.94 -21.75
CA ARG A 298 -15.63 5.32 -22.04
C ARG A 298 -15.86 5.52 -23.54
N ARG A 299 -15.01 6.32 -24.19
CA ARG A 299 -15.09 6.58 -25.64
C ARG A 299 -14.86 5.32 -26.48
N LEU A 300 -13.87 4.50 -26.12
CA LEU A 300 -13.60 3.23 -26.79
C LEU A 300 -14.81 2.29 -26.72
N SER A 301 -15.42 2.16 -25.54
CA SER A 301 -16.64 1.35 -25.36
C SER A 301 -17.76 1.83 -26.29
N THR A 302 -18.03 3.14 -26.33
CA THR A 302 -19.04 3.71 -27.23
C THR A 302 -18.74 3.37 -28.70
N ILE A 303 -17.49 3.44 -29.14
CA ILE A 303 -17.11 3.12 -30.53
C ILE A 303 -17.27 1.62 -30.84
N LEU A 304 -17.02 0.73 -29.89
CA LEU A 304 -17.09 -0.72 -30.11
C LEU A 304 -18.52 -1.26 -30.12
N PHE A 305 -19.43 -0.64 -29.37
CA PHE A 305 -20.82 -1.08 -29.20
C PHE A 305 -21.86 -0.16 -29.85
N SER A 306 -21.42 0.82 -30.65
CA SER A 306 -22.26 1.50 -31.65
C SER A 306 -22.21 0.77 -33.00
#